data_AF-A0A2M6WZA0-F1
#
_entry.id   AF-A0A2M6WZA0-F1
#
_cell.length_a   1.000
_cell.length_b   1.000
_cell.length_c   1.000
_cell.angle_alpha   90.00
_cell.angle_beta   90.00
_cell.angle_gamma   90.00
#
_symmetry.space_group_name_H-M   'P 1'
#
loop_
_entity.id
_entity.type
_entity.pdbx_description
1 polymer ?
#
loop_
_entity_poly.entity_id
_entity_poly.type
_entity_poly.pdbx_seq_one_letter_code
_entity_poly.pdbx_strand_id
1 'polypeptide(L)'
;MNSVNLRVKVVTPETVIYNGPALAVGTRNTAGPLSILPLHINFISIVDRELVIRLPDGTEKQTTIDQGVLYCRENVVEVYIGIGNAVELPKQVPSQNEGKAIPAGTPSA
;
A
#
# COMPACT_ATOMS: atom_id res chain seq x y z
N MET A 1 22.30 -14.30 -23.82
CA MET A 1 21.44 -13.10 -23.71
C MET A 1 21.44 -12.70 -22.24
N ASN A 2 21.92 -11.51 -21.89
CA ASN A 2 21.79 -10.99 -20.52
C ASN A 2 20.37 -10.46 -20.33
N SER A 3 19.51 -11.22 -19.65
CA SER A 3 18.16 -10.76 -19.31
C SER A 3 18.22 -9.88 -18.06
N VAL A 4 17.66 -8.67 -18.14
CA VAL A 4 17.47 -7.79 -16.99
C VAL A 4 16.22 -8.25 -16.25
N ASN A 5 16.33 -8.51 -14.94
CA ASN A 5 15.22 -8.95 -14.10
C ASN A 5 14.84 -7.86 -13.09
N LEU A 6 13.58 -7.86 -12.67
CA LEU A 6 13.11 -7.11 -11.50
C LEU A 6 13.64 -7.76 -10.23
N ARG A 7 13.87 -6.95 -9.18
CA ARG A 7 13.97 -7.44 -7.81
C ARG A 7 12.61 -7.23 -7.15
N VAL A 8 11.95 -8.30 -6.74
CA VAL A 8 10.60 -8.25 -6.18
C VAL A 8 10.64 -8.66 -4.71
N LYS A 9 9.96 -7.89 -3.87
CA LYS A 9 9.75 -8.18 -2.46
C LYS A 9 8.27 -8.06 -2.12
N VAL A 10 7.69 -9.10 -1.52
CA VAL A 10 6.30 -9.10 -1.07
C VAL A 10 6.27 -9.28 0.44
N VAL A 11 5.61 -8.36 1.12
CA VAL A 11 5.68 -8.19 2.58
C VAL A 11 4.27 -8.15 3.16
N THR A 12 4.05 -8.92 4.22
CA THR A 12 2.92 -8.81 5.14
C THR A 12 3.39 -8.14 6.44
N PRO A 13 2.49 -7.71 7.35
CA PRO A 13 2.90 -7.21 8.65
C PRO A 13 3.75 -8.19 9.46
N GLU A 14 3.54 -9.49 9.26
CA GLU A 14 4.18 -10.57 10.02
C GLU A 14 5.48 -11.06 9.37
N THR A 15 5.56 -11.07 8.03
CA THR A 15 6.70 -11.72 7.35
C THR A 15 6.90 -11.26 5.90
N VAL A 16 8.04 -11.64 5.32
CA VAL A 16 8.33 -11.51 3.90
C VAL A 16 7.99 -12.83 3.21
N ILE A 17 6.96 -12.84 2.37
CA ILE A 17 6.49 -14.05 1.68
C ILE A 17 7.21 -14.30 0.35
N TYR A 18 7.84 -13.27 -0.21
CA TYR A 18 8.69 -13.39 -1.39
C TYR A 18 9.81 -12.35 -1.37
N ASN A 19 11.03 -12.76 -1.73
CA ASN A 19 12.16 -11.86 -1.96
C ASN A 19 13.10 -12.50 -2.98
N GLY A 20 13.10 -11.99 -4.21
CA GLY A 20 13.87 -12.61 -5.28
C GLY A 20 13.71 -11.94 -6.64
N PRO A 21 14.39 -12.48 -7.67
CA PRO A 21 14.28 -11.97 -9.03
C PRO A 21 12.92 -12.31 -9.66
N ALA A 22 12.44 -11.49 -10.58
CA ALA A 22 11.27 -11.79 -11.40
C ALA A 22 11.44 -11.23 -12.82
N LEU A 23 10.79 -11.87 -13.78
CA LEU A 23 10.66 -11.37 -15.15
C LEU A 23 9.59 -10.29 -15.25
N ALA A 24 8.51 -10.42 -14.46
CA ALA A 24 7.42 -9.46 -14.42
C ALA A 24 6.59 -9.63 -13.14
N VAL A 25 5.88 -8.57 -12.77
CA VAL A 25 4.83 -8.60 -11.74
C VAL A 25 3.51 -8.19 -12.39
N GLY A 26 2.49 -9.03 -12.27
CA GLY A 26 1.11 -8.75 -12.69
C GLY A 26 0.22 -8.53 -11.48
N THR A 27 -0.69 -7.58 -11.57
CA THR A 27 -1.66 -7.26 -10.50
C THR A 27 -2.82 -6.48 -11.09
N ARG A 28 -3.76 -6.04 -10.25
CA ARG A 28 -4.82 -5.12 -10.63
C ARG A 28 -4.86 -3.89 -9.73
N ASN A 29 -5.26 -2.75 -10.29
CA ASN A 29 -5.59 -1.54 -9.53
C ASN A 29 -6.99 -1.03 -9.93
N THR A 30 -7.38 0.14 -9.42
CA THR A 30 -8.70 0.74 -9.72
C THR A 30 -8.91 1.09 -11.19
N ALA A 31 -7.85 1.30 -11.96
CA ALA A 31 -7.92 1.57 -13.40
C ALA A 31 -8.00 0.29 -14.24
N GLY A 32 -7.53 -0.85 -13.71
CA GLY A 32 -7.60 -2.14 -14.40
C GLY A 32 -6.37 -3.02 -14.18
N PRO A 33 -6.13 -3.99 -15.07
CA PRO A 33 -4.95 -4.84 -15.03
C PRO A 33 -3.67 -4.01 -15.17
N LEU A 34 -2.66 -4.36 -14.38
CA LEU A 34 -1.36 -3.71 -14.33
C LEU A 34 -0.26 -4.77 -14.46
N SER A 35 0.72 -4.51 -15.31
CA SER A 35 1.89 -5.37 -15.47
C SER A 35 3.16 -4.54 -15.45
N ILE A 36 4.09 -4.93 -14.57
CA ILE A 36 5.38 -4.28 -14.38
C ILE A 36 6.43 -5.19 -14.99
N LEU A 37 7.17 -4.65 -15.96
CA LEU A 37 8.33 -5.27 -16.59
C LEU A 37 9.60 -4.54 -16.14
N PRO A 38 10.80 -5.11 -16.38
CA PRO A 38 12.05 -4.41 -16.13
C PRO A 38 12.09 -3.04 -16.83
N LEU A 39 12.67 -2.06 -16.16
CA LEU A 39 12.85 -0.67 -16.58
C LEU A 39 11.55 0.13 -16.71
N HIS A 40 10.48 -0.31 -16.04
CA HIS A 40 9.27 0.49 -15.91
C HIS A 40 9.53 1.77 -15.10
N ILE A 41 8.77 2.84 -15.39
CA ILE A 41 8.84 4.11 -14.65
C ILE A 41 8.55 3.91 -13.15
N ASN A 42 8.99 4.85 -12.33
CA ASN A 42 8.73 4.84 -10.89
C ASN A 42 7.28 5.24 -10.59
N PHE A 43 6.57 4.48 -9.75
CA PHE A 43 5.20 4.81 -9.33
C PHE A 43 4.80 4.10 -8.04
N ILE A 44 3.71 4.57 -7.42
CA ILE A 44 3.00 3.91 -6.33
C ILE A 44 1.56 3.64 -6.79
N SER A 45 0.99 2.50 -6.44
CA SER A 45 -0.41 2.18 -6.73
C SER A 45 -1.04 1.37 -5.62
N ILE A 46 -2.33 1.61 -5.36
CA ILE A 46 -3.16 0.70 -4.57
C ILE A 46 -3.56 -0.46 -5.48
N VAL A 47 -3.33 -1.68 -5.03
CA VAL A 47 -3.57 -2.90 -5.79
C VAL A 47 -4.49 -3.85 -5.03
N ASP A 48 -5.24 -4.65 -5.78
CA ASP A 48 -6.25 -5.56 -5.23
C ASP A 48 -6.36 -6.87 -6.03
N ARG A 49 -7.15 -7.80 -5.47
CA ARG A 49 -7.58 -9.08 -6.03
C ARG A 49 -6.49 -10.13 -6.22
N GLU A 50 -5.45 -9.82 -6.99
CA GLU A 50 -4.44 -10.79 -7.35
C GLU A 50 -3.04 -10.18 -7.48
N LEU A 51 -2.04 -10.98 -7.17
CA LEU A 51 -0.64 -10.70 -7.42
C LEU A 51 0.01 -11.93 -8.07
N VAL A 52 0.63 -11.73 -9.23
CA VAL A 52 1.31 -12.76 -10.01
C VAL A 52 2.77 -12.35 -10.20
N ILE A 53 3.70 -13.21 -9.79
CA ILE A 53 5.14 -13.02 -9.98
C ILE A 53 5.62 -14.06 -10.99
N ARG A 54 6.10 -13.60 -12.14
CA ARG A 54 6.67 -14.46 -13.19
C ARG A 54 8.15 -14.66 -12.93
N LEU A 55 8.58 -15.90 -12.72
CA LEU A 55 9.94 -16.23 -12.32
C LEU A 55 10.85 -16.48 -13.53
N PRO A 56 12.17 -16.31 -13.40
CA PRO A 56 13.13 -16.56 -14.48
C PRO A 56 13.16 -18.01 -14.99
N ASP A 57 12.69 -18.98 -14.20
CA ASP A 57 12.59 -20.39 -14.59
C ASP A 57 11.33 -20.72 -15.42
N GLY A 58 10.51 -19.70 -15.72
CA GLY A 58 9.27 -19.84 -16.47
C GLY A 58 8.06 -20.21 -15.61
N THR A 59 8.23 -20.41 -14.30
CA THR A 59 7.11 -20.66 -13.39
C THR A 59 6.48 -19.36 -12.89
N GLU A 60 5.28 -19.45 -12.33
CA GLU A 60 4.58 -18.32 -11.74
C GLU A 60 4.24 -18.58 -10.26
N LYS A 61 4.35 -17.54 -9.43
CA LYS A 61 3.79 -17.52 -8.08
C LYS A 61 2.58 -16.60 -8.08
N GLN A 62 1.42 -17.15 -7.76
CA GLN A 62 0.17 -16.40 -7.69
C GLN A 62 -0.38 -16.42 -6.27
N THR A 63 -0.89 -15.27 -5.82
CA THR A 63 -1.66 -15.15 -4.58
C THR A 63 -2.82 -14.20 -4.77
N THR A 64 -3.94 -14.52 -4.13
CA THR A 64 -5.06 -13.58 -3.97
C THR A 64 -4.70 -12.57 -2.88
N ILE A 65 -5.09 -11.32 -3.07
CA ILE A 65 -4.91 -10.25 -2.08
C ILE A 65 -6.19 -9.44 -1.96
N ASP A 66 -6.54 -9.01 -0.75
CA ASP A 66 -7.69 -8.12 -0.56
C ASP A 66 -7.32 -6.69 -1.01
N GLN A 67 -6.25 -6.16 -0.42
CA GLN A 67 -5.70 -4.86 -0.75
C GLN A 67 -4.20 -4.83 -0.44
N GLY A 68 -3.47 -4.02 -1.20
CA GLY A 68 -2.06 -3.74 -0.95
C GLY A 68 -1.60 -2.41 -1.55
N VAL A 69 -0.36 -2.06 -1.24
CA VAL A 69 0.37 -0.92 -1.81
C VAL A 69 1.53 -1.50 -2.59
N LEU A 70 1.59 -1.18 -3.88
CA LEU A 70 2.70 -1.50 -4.75
C LEU A 70 3.58 -0.26 -4.92
N TYR A 71 4.87 -0.43 -4.69
CA TYR A 71 5.91 0.57 -4.94
C TYR A 71 6.90 0.06 -5.98
N CYS A 72 6.99 0.75 -7.12
CA CYS A 72 7.93 0.44 -8.18
C CYS A 72 8.97 1.55 -8.28
N ARG A 73 10.25 1.21 -8.11
CA ARG A 73 11.36 2.15 -8.26
C ARG A 73 12.64 1.43 -8.67
N GLU A 74 13.35 1.96 -9.67
CA GLU A 74 14.72 1.52 -10.02
C GLU A 74 14.87 -0.02 -10.16
N ASN A 75 13.97 -0.67 -10.92
CA ASN A 75 13.89 -2.13 -11.07
C ASN A 75 13.55 -2.93 -9.81
N VAL A 76 13.17 -2.25 -8.72
CA VAL A 76 12.66 -2.88 -7.50
C VAL A 76 11.16 -2.69 -7.45
N VAL A 77 10.44 -3.80 -7.19
CA VAL A 77 9.01 -3.79 -6.93
C VAL A 77 8.79 -4.33 -5.53
N GLU A 78 8.24 -3.49 -4.66
CA GLU A 78 7.83 -3.87 -3.31
C GLU A 78 6.31 -3.87 -3.25
N VAL A 79 5.73 -4.95 -2.73
CA VAL A 79 4.28 -5.07 -2.55
C VAL A 79 4.00 -5.34 -1.08
N TYR A 80 3.29 -4.41 -0.45
CA TYR A 80 2.86 -4.50 0.94
C TYR A 80 1.39 -4.91 0.96
N ILE A 81 1.08 -6.06 1.54
CA ILE A 81 -0.25 -6.67 1.54
C ILE A 81 -0.70 -6.97 2.98
N GLY A 82 -2.00 -7.21 3.19
CA GLY A 82 -2.55 -7.38 4.55
C GLY A 82 -2.67 -6.05 5.30
N ILE A 83 -2.63 -4.93 4.57
CA ILE A 83 -2.85 -3.59 5.08
C ILE A 83 -4.30 -3.20 4.77
N GLY A 84 -5.15 -3.10 5.80
CA GLY A 84 -6.58 -2.84 5.56
C GLY A 84 -7.53 -3.23 6.69
N ASN A 85 -7.08 -3.93 7.72
CA ASN A 85 -7.86 -4.03 8.95
C ASN A 85 -7.89 -2.63 9.58
N ALA A 86 -9.00 -1.93 9.40
CA ALA A 86 -9.21 -0.63 10.02
C ALA A 86 -9.05 -0.78 11.53
N VAL A 87 -7.96 -0.23 12.07
CA VAL A 87 -7.96 0.20 13.46
C VAL A 87 -8.87 1.43 13.48
N GLU A 88 -10.00 1.35 14.19
CA GLU A 88 -10.79 2.55 14.45
C GLU A 88 -9.86 3.59 15.07
N LEU A 89 -9.59 4.67 14.35
CA LEU A 89 -8.89 5.80 14.94
C LEU A 89 -9.73 6.25 16.14
N PRO A 90 -9.14 6.46 17.33
CA PRO A 90 -9.88 7.01 18.44
C PRO A 90 -10.55 8.29 17.98
N LYS A 91 -11.88 8.30 18.00
CA LYS A 91 -12.69 9.48 17.66
C LYS A 91 -12.16 10.61 18.53
N GLN A 92 -11.70 11.71 17.91
CA GLN A 92 -11.33 12.91 18.66
C GLN A 92 -12.47 13.24 19.61
N VAL A 93 -12.18 13.24 20.91
CA VAL A 93 -13.14 13.68 21.92
C VAL A 93 -13.54 15.10 21.53
N PRO A 94 -14.85 15.42 21.38
CA PRO A 94 -15.26 16.78 21.07
C PRO A 94 -14.62 17.72 22.11
N SER A 95 -13.92 18.74 21.63
CA SER A 95 -13.37 19.81 22.48
C SER A 95 -14.53 20.53 23.18
N GLN A 96 -14.91 20.03 24.34
CA GLN A 96 -15.77 20.74 25.27
C GLN A 96 -14.93 21.84 25.89
N ASN A 97 -14.95 23.03 25.28
CA ASN A 97 -14.77 24.31 25.98
C ASN A 97 -14.78 25.45 24.96
N GLU A 98 -15.95 26.03 24.68
CA GLU A 98 -16.09 27.49 24.54
C GLU A 98 -17.50 27.87 25.02
N GLY A 99 -17.59 28.82 25.97
CA GLY A 99 -18.85 29.50 26.27
C GLY A 99 -19.36 29.47 27.71
N LYS A 100 -18.51 29.49 28.74
CA LYS A 100 -18.97 29.98 30.06
C LYS A 100 -19.01 31.51 30.03
N ALA A 101 -20.18 32.08 29.77
CA ALA A 101 -20.41 33.51 29.84
C ALA A 101 -20.02 34.05 31.23
N ILE A 102 -19.19 35.10 31.23
CA ILE A 102 -18.84 35.87 32.43
C ILE A 102 -20.04 36.81 32.69
N PRO A 103 -20.70 36.77 33.86
CA PRO A 103 -21.79 37.70 34.13
C PRO A 103 -21.23 39.13 34.25
N ALA A 104 -21.81 40.04 33.47
CA ALA A 104 -21.53 41.47 33.58
C ALA A 104 -21.98 41.97 34.96
N GLY A 105 -21.02 42.46 35.76
CA GLY A 105 -21.31 43.14 37.02
C GLY A 105 -22.12 44.41 36.75
N THR A 106 -23.23 44.56 37.47
CA THR A 106 -24.02 45.79 37.52
C THR A 106 -23.16 46.93 38.08
N PRO A 107 -23.15 48.13 37.49
CA PRO A 107 -22.57 49.29 38.17
C PRO A 107 -23.46 49.64 39.35
N SER A 108 -22.88 49.66 40.55
CA SER A 108 -23.54 50.18 41.74
C SER A 108 -23.63 51.72 41.64
N ALA A 109 -24.83 52.22 41.94
CA ALA A 109 -25.32 53.59 42.18
C ALA A 109 -24.39 54.79 41.93
#